data_AF-A0A932S1F0-F1
#
_entry.id   AF-A0A932S1F0-F1
#
_cell.length_a   1.000
_cell.length_b   1.000
_cell.length_c   1.000
_cell.angle_alpha   90.00
_cell.angle_beta   90.00
_cell.angle_gamma   90.00
#
_symmetry.space_group_name_H-M   'P 1'
#
loop_
_entity.id
_entity.type
_entity.pdbx_description
1 polymer ?
#
loop_
_entity_poly.entity_id
_entity_poly.type
_entity_poly.pdbx_seq_one_letter_code
_entity_poly.pdbx_strand_id
1 'polypeptide(L)'
;MKPLIRALHLSYLISLATLLGLSACGGNKGSSASASASTPAVTLVSISVTPNNATIALGLSQTFSATGTYSDGSTAAITKDIAWTSGGAISSITPTTGIATSKTIGSDTITATVGKISGTTKLNIQGPFLGISTGGSHSVALKASGTLWSAGLNRSGQLGDGTATDRYELTNIGTVTTWTNIASGEFHTVAIRADASLWTWGFNQNGQLGDGSFVDKTSPTKIGSGTWASIAAGKSHTLGVKKDGTLWAWGRNFNGQLGDGTQIDRVEPVQIGTVKTWTAVVAGANHSLARRSDGSIWGWGSNSNGQTGTGPAINVLNPTQIGTATWIYLAAGATHSLGIRSDGALFSWGANADGQLGIGLGSDRLNPSQVGTQTNWISLAAGSRHSLALKNDGSLWSWGANSEGQLGTGSNASTASPIMVGDGKNWKTISAGYYHNMAIKTDGGLWVWGRNLEGQLGDGKRSTLFSPAALPNLP
;
A
#
# COMPACT_ATOMS: atom_id res chain seq x y z
N MET A 1 3.91 15.59 66.44
CA MET A 1 4.01 17.05 66.22
C MET A 1 3.09 17.42 65.05
N LYS A 2 2.38 18.53 65.16
CA LYS A 2 1.21 18.94 64.35
C LYS A 2 1.47 19.09 62.83
N PRO A 3 0.40 19.08 62.00
CA PRO A 3 0.42 18.98 60.52
C PRO A 3 0.04 20.30 59.80
N LEU A 4 0.13 20.33 58.47
CA LEU A 4 -0.53 21.26 57.52
C LEU A 4 -0.67 20.47 56.19
N ILE A 5 -1.83 20.01 55.68
CA ILE A 5 -3.14 20.58 55.30
C ILE A 5 -3.09 21.64 54.18
N ARG A 6 -3.56 21.24 52.98
CA ARG A 6 -4.54 21.92 52.08
C ARG A 6 -4.74 21.03 50.84
N ALA A 7 -5.84 20.30 50.64
CA ALA A 7 -7.25 20.65 50.42
C ALA A 7 -7.55 21.24 49.01
N LEU A 8 -8.16 20.39 48.18
CA LEU A 8 -8.97 20.72 46.99
C LEU A 8 -10.19 21.57 47.38
N HIS A 9 -10.72 22.41 46.47
CA HIS A 9 -11.97 22.18 45.70
C HIS A 9 -12.55 23.47 45.05
N LEU A 10 -13.11 23.28 43.84
CA LEU A 10 -14.37 23.85 43.28
C LEU A 10 -14.46 25.28 42.68
N SER A 11 -14.49 25.32 41.33
CA SER A 11 -15.53 25.81 40.38
C SER A 11 -16.25 27.19 40.46
N TYR A 12 -16.60 27.66 39.24
CA TYR A 12 -17.66 28.60 38.76
C TYR A 12 -17.36 30.12 38.52
N LEU A 13 -17.25 30.46 37.22
CA LEU A 13 -18.10 31.36 36.38
C LEU A 13 -18.33 32.88 36.72
N ILE A 14 -18.29 33.69 35.63
CA ILE A 14 -19.05 34.94 35.30
C ILE A 14 -18.33 36.31 35.44
N SER A 15 -18.47 37.10 34.34
CA SER A 15 -18.60 38.58 34.24
C SER A 15 -17.36 39.45 34.48
N LEU A 16 -17.16 40.64 33.91
CA LEU A 16 -17.64 41.44 32.77
C LEU A 16 -16.90 42.79 32.94
N ALA A 17 -16.56 43.44 31.82
CA ALA A 17 -16.32 44.89 31.66
C ALA A 17 -15.28 45.59 32.55
N THR A 18 -14.16 45.99 31.93
CA THR A 18 -13.40 47.18 32.31
C THR A 18 -13.85 48.40 31.53
N LEU A 19 -14.06 49.46 32.31
CA LEU A 19 -14.55 50.79 32.01
C LEU A 19 -13.45 51.64 31.34
N LEU A 20 -13.76 52.34 30.25
CA LEU A 20 -13.03 53.53 29.82
C LEU A 20 -13.95 54.73 30.06
N GLY A 21 -13.70 55.42 31.17
CA GLY A 21 -14.27 56.74 31.44
C GLY A 21 -13.33 57.81 30.90
N LEU A 22 -13.85 58.70 30.07
CA LEU A 22 -13.33 60.05 29.90
C LEU A 22 -14.52 60.98 29.70
N SER A 23 -14.61 61.91 30.65
CA SER A 23 -15.57 62.99 30.75
C SER A 23 -15.12 64.16 29.87
N ALA A 24 -16.06 64.81 29.17
CA ALA A 24 -16.01 66.24 28.89
C ALA A 24 -17.41 66.75 28.47
N CYS A 25 -17.89 67.74 29.22
CA CYS A 25 -19.09 68.53 28.97
C CYS A 25 -18.96 69.41 27.72
N GLY A 26 -20.09 69.71 27.09
CA GLY A 26 -20.22 70.81 26.13
C GLY A 26 -21.53 70.74 25.37
N GLY A 27 -22.55 71.48 25.83
CA GLY A 27 -23.88 71.45 25.23
C GLY A 27 -23.97 72.17 23.88
N ASN A 28 -24.95 71.75 23.07
CA ASN A 28 -25.81 72.68 22.34
C ASN A 28 -27.09 71.96 21.90
N LYS A 29 -28.25 72.55 22.19
CA LYS A 29 -29.55 72.06 21.71
C LYS A 29 -29.67 72.42 20.22
N GLY A 30 -29.37 71.46 19.36
CA GLY A 30 -29.69 71.49 17.93
C GLY A 30 -30.55 70.30 17.57
N SER A 31 -31.82 70.55 17.22
CA SER A 31 -32.71 69.56 16.63
C SER A 31 -32.06 69.01 15.36
N SER A 32 -31.58 67.77 15.42
CA SER A 32 -31.23 66.99 14.24
C SER A 32 -31.98 65.67 14.34
N ALA A 33 -32.85 65.44 13.37
CA ALA A 33 -33.45 64.13 13.17
C ALA A 33 -32.30 63.13 12.95
N SER A 34 -32.14 62.19 13.87
CA SER A 34 -31.31 61.01 13.63
C SER A 34 -32.03 60.17 12.59
N ALA A 35 -31.72 60.42 11.31
CA ALA A 35 -31.93 59.42 10.29
C ALA A 35 -31.15 58.19 10.76
N SER A 36 -31.86 57.17 11.21
CA SER A 36 -31.33 55.85 11.44
C SER A 36 -30.88 55.37 10.07
N ALA A 37 -29.60 55.58 9.75
CA ALA A 37 -28.98 54.95 8.60
C ALA A 37 -29.08 53.45 8.87
N SER A 38 -30.11 52.81 8.31
CA SER A 38 -30.21 51.36 8.29
C SER A 38 -29.00 50.88 7.51
N THR A 39 -27.99 50.37 8.22
CA THR A 39 -26.92 49.61 7.58
C THR A 39 -27.60 48.54 6.73
N PRO A 40 -27.28 48.43 5.42
CA PRO A 40 -27.86 47.42 4.58
C PRO A 40 -27.69 46.05 5.24
N ALA A 41 -28.75 45.25 5.30
CA ALA A 41 -28.66 43.91 5.86
C ALA A 41 -27.59 43.13 5.09
N VAL A 42 -26.60 42.59 5.82
CA VAL A 42 -25.58 41.72 5.24
C VAL A 42 -26.26 40.43 4.81
N THR A 43 -26.27 40.17 3.50
CA THR A 43 -26.96 39.03 2.90
C THR A 43 -25.96 38.02 2.37
N LEU A 44 -26.30 36.74 2.41
CA LEU A 44 -25.48 35.68 1.80
C LEU A 44 -25.50 35.86 0.28
N VAL A 45 -24.34 35.72 -0.38
CA VAL A 45 -24.17 35.90 -1.83
C VAL A 45 -23.80 34.58 -2.50
N SER A 46 -22.88 33.81 -1.92
CA SER A 46 -22.42 32.54 -2.49
C SER A 46 -22.02 31.55 -1.40
N ILE A 47 -21.98 30.26 -1.75
CA ILE A 47 -21.54 29.17 -0.87
C ILE A 47 -20.37 28.45 -1.54
N SER A 48 -19.29 28.25 -0.80
CA SER A 48 -18.18 27.36 -1.15
C SER A 48 -18.29 26.07 -0.36
N VAL A 49 -18.13 24.92 -1.01
CA VAL A 49 -18.19 23.60 -0.38
C VAL A 49 -16.79 22.99 -0.32
N THR A 50 -16.36 22.58 0.88
CA THR A 50 -15.02 22.03 1.14
C THR A 50 -15.16 20.62 1.75
N PRO A 51 -14.32 19.64 1.35
CA PRO A 51 -13.28 19.72 0.33
C PRO A 51 -13.81 19.82 -1.11
N ASN A 52 -13.08 20.53 -1.98
CA ASN A 52 -13.39 20.61 -3.41
C ASN A 52 -12.90 19.34 -4.13
N ASN A 53 -13.74 18.71 -4.96
CA ASN A 53 -13.43 17.49 -5.72
C ASN A 53 -12.89 16.34 -4.85
N ALA A 54 -13.56 16.05 -3.74
CA ALA A 54 -13.15 14.98 -2.83
C ALA A 54 -13.17 13.62 -3.53
N THR A 55 -12.25 12.72 -3.17
CA THR A 55 -12.25 11.33 -3.62
C THR A 55 -12.30 10.38 -2.43
N ILE A 56 -13.21 9.40 -2.45
CA ILE A 56 -13.32 8.34 -1.42
C ILE A 56 -13.39 6.94 -2.01
N ALA A 57 -12.96 5.93 -1.26
CA ALA A 57 -13.21 4.54 -1.62
C ALA A 57 -14.68 4.15 -1.38
N LEU A 58 -15.17 3.19 -2.18
CA LEU A 58 -16.48 2.58 -2.01
C LEU A 58 -16.66 2.00 -0.60
N GLY A 59 -17.75 2.37 0.08
CA GLY A 59 -18.08 2.01 1.47
C GLY A 59 -17.65 3.03 2.53
N LEU A 60 -16.83 4.04 2.19
CA LEU A 60 -16.43 5.10 3.13
C LEU A 60 -17.35 6.33 3.08
N SER A 61 -17.15 7.23 4.04
CA SER A 61 -17.85 8.51 4.14
C SER A 61 -16.89 9.72 4.11
N GLN A 62 -17.37 10.84 3.60
CA GLN A 62 -16.69 12.15 3.56
C GLN A 62 -17.59 13.20 4.21
N THR A 63 -17.05 13.98 5.14
CA THR A 63 -17.74 15.15 5.70
C THR A 63 -17.44 16.38 4.85
N PHE A 64 -18.48 17.12 4.50
CA PHE A 64 -18.38 18.41 3.80
C PHE A 64 -18.79 19.56 4.71
N SER A 65 -18.12 20.70 4.52
CA SER A 65 -18.41 21.97 5.20
C SER A 65 -18.73 23.05 4.16
N ALA A 66 -19.59 23.99 4.53
CA ALA A 66 -19.98 25.11 3.68
C ALA A 66 -19.51 26.44 4.28
N THR A 67 -18.88 27.28 3.45
CA THR A 67 -18.48 28.65 3.80
C THR A 67 -19.25 29.63 2.93
N GLY A 68 -20.00 30.52 3.56
CA GLY A 68 -20.74 31.58 2.88
C GLY A 68 -19.86 32.82 2.66
N THR A 69 -20.03 33.47 1.51
CA THR A 69 -19.54 34.84 1.26
C THR A 69 -20.73 35.78 1.27
N TYR A 70 -20.62 36.89 2.01
CA TYR A 70 -21.71 37.83 2.23
C TYR A 70 -21.53 39.13 1.43
N SER A 71 -22.58 39.94 1.34
CA SER A 71 -22.64 41.17 0.54
C SER A 71 -21.67 42.26 0.98
N ASP A 72 -21.13 42.19 2.19
CA ASP A 72 -20.09 43.06 2.72
C ASP A 72 -18.66 42.53 2.45
N GLY A 73 -18.54 41.41 1.72
CA GLY A 73 -17.28 40.74 1.42
C GLY A 73 -16.77 39.82 2.54
N SER A 74 -17.43 39.76 3.69
CA SER A 74 -17.05 38.84 4.77
C SER A 74 -17.33 37.39 4.38
N THR A 75 -16.63 36.45 5.05
CA THR A 75 -16.88 35.02 4.90
C THR A 75 -17.10 34.35 6.26
N ALA A 76 -18.01 33.38 6.33
CA ALA A 76 -18.27 32.63 7.56
C ALA A 76 -18.71 31.19 7.27
N ALA A 77 -18.41 30.27 8.19
CA ALA A 77 -18.91 28.90 8.13
C ALA A 77 -20.42 28.87 8.34
N ILE A 78 -21.14 28.14 7.48
CA ILE A 78 -22.59 27.98 7.57
C ILE A 78 -22.88 26.70 8.37
N THR A 79 -23.46 26.85 9.56
CA THR A 79 -23.76 25.74 10.48
C THR A 79 -25.25 25.58 10.78
N LYS A 80 -26.09 26.50 10.30
CA LYS A 80 -27.54 26.50 10.49
C LYS A 80 -28.23 26.76 9.17
N ASP A 81 -29.47 26.28 9.05
CA ASP A 81 -30.36 26.48 7.90
C ASP A 81 -29.79 26.01 6.56
N ILE A 82 -28.79 25.14 6.62
CA ILE A 82 -28.16 24.49 5.48
C ILE A 82 -28.83 23.14 5.23
N ALA A 83 -29.17 22.89 3.97
CA ALA A 83 -29.61 21.60 3.48
C ALA A 83 -28.54 21.00 2.56
N TRP A 84 -28.10 19.79 2.89
CA TRP A 84 -27.17 19.03 2.08
C TRP A 84 -27.89 18.01 1.18
N THR A 85 -27.52 17.96 -0.09
CA THR A 85 -28.05 16.97 -1.05
C THR A 85 -26.93 16.38 -1.92
N SER A 86 -27.18 15.17 -2.43
CA SER A 86 -26.33 14.43 -3.36
C SER A 86 -27.18 13.94 -4.54
N GLY A 87 -26.56 13.56 -5.65
CA GLY A 87 -27.25 12.92 -6.78
C GLY A 87 -27.91 11.58 -6.45
N GLY A 88 -27.54 10.95 -5.32
CA GLY A 88 -28.32 9.91 -4.63
C GLY A 88 -28.07 8.47 -5.13
N ALA A 89 -27.71 8.32 -6.41
CA ALA A 89 -27.36 7.05 -7.04
C ALA A 89 -25.95 6.56 -6.69
N ILE A 90 -25.03 7.49 -6.49
CA ILE A 90 -23.59 7.23 -6.34
C ILE A 90 -23.17 7.39 -4.86
N SER A 91 -23.72 8.39 -4.16
CA SER A 91 -23.60 8.56 -2.70
C SER A 91 -24.95 8.88 -2.04
N SER A 92 -25.00 8.82 -0.71
CA SER A 92 -26.05 9.45 0.10
C SER A 92 -25.45 10.42 1.10
N ILE A 93 -26.02 11.61 1.24
CA ILE A 93 -25.58 12.62 2.21
C ILE A 93 -26.61 12.86 3.30
N THR A 94 -26.16 12.96 4.55
CA THR A 94 -27.02 13.34 5.68
C THR A 94 -27.37 14.82 5.57
N PRO A 95 -28.65 15.20 5.40
CA PRO A 95 -29.05 16.58 5.06
C PRO A 95 -28.63 17.65 6.06
N THR A 96 -28.43 17.27 7.33
CA THR A 96 -28.12 18.19 8.44
C THR A 96 -26.64 18.25 8.81
N THR A 97 -25.84 17.25 8.42
CA THR A 97 -24.42 17.16 8.85
C THR A 97 -23.43 17.22 7.70
N GLY A 98 -23.88 17.11 6.45
CA GLY A 98 -22.99 17.11 5.29
C GLY A 98 -22.11 15.87 5.16
N ILE A 99 -22.44 14.78 5.86
CA ILE A 99 -21.70 13.52 5.79
C ILE A 99 -22.22 12.71 4.61
N ALA A 100 -21.44 12.63 3.52
CA ALA A 100 -21.73 11.80 2.35
C ALA A 100 -21.13 10.40 2.52
N THR A 101 -21.89 9.35 2.23
CA THR A 101 -21.46 7.95 2.26
C THR A 101 -21.55 7.36 0.86
N SER A 102 -20.50 6.68 0.42
CA SER A 102 -20.40 6.09 -0.90
C SER A 102 -21.27 4.84 -1.06
N LYS A 103 -21.91 4.69 -2.24
CA LYS A 103 -22.75 3.53 -2.59
C LYS A 103 -22.26 2.77 -3.81
N THR A 104 -21.80 3.48 -4.83
CA THR A 104 -21.35 2.91 -6.11
C THR A 104 -20.14 3.70 -6.62
N ILE A 105 -19.24 3.05 -7.37
CA ILE A 105 -18.12 3.72 -8.04
C ILE A 105 -18.66 4.73 -9.07
N GLY A 106 -18.08 5.92 -9.13
CA GLY A 106 -18.52 6.98 -10.04
C GLY A 106 -18.20 8.37 -9.51
N SER A 107 -18.89 9.39 -10.01
CA SER A 107 -18.77 10.77 -9.52
C SER A 107 -20.16 11.29 -9.15
N ASP A 108 -20.29 11.86 -7.97
CA ASP A 108 -21.51 12.50 -7.47
C ASP A 108 -21.29 14.01 -7.30
N THR A 109 -22.37 14.78 -7.28
CA THR A 109 -22.34 16.21 -6.97
C THR A 109 -22.93 16.44 -5.59
N ILE A 110 -22.13 17.01 -4.69
CA ILE A 110 -22.55 17.40 -3.35
C ILE A 110 -22.95 18.87 -3.39
N THR A 111 -24.18 19.15 -2.93
CA THR A 111 -24.76 20.49 -2.94
C THR A 111 -25.11 20.92 -1.52
N ALA A 112 -24.61 22.09 -1.12
CA ALA A 112 -25.04 22.84 0.05
C ALA A 112 -26.02 23.92 -0.38
N THR A 113 -27.18 24.02 0.26
CA THR A 113 -28.20 25.04 -0.07
C THR A 113 -28.66 25.79 1.17
N VAL A 114 -28.73 27.11 1.07
CA VAL A 114 -29.38 28.01 2.06
C VAL A 114 -30.37 28.90 1.30
N GLY A 115 -31.66 28.71 1.54
CA GLY A 115 -32.71 29.39 0.78
C GLY A 115 -32.61 29.08 -0.71
N LYS A 116 -32.25 30.09 -1.53
CA LYS A 116 -32.08 29.95 -3.00
C LYS A 116 -30.61 29.87 -3.44
N ILE A 117 -29.66 30.01 -2.50
CA ILE A 117 -28.24 30.06 -2.81
C ILE A 117 -27.67 28.66 -2.60
N SER A 118 -26.93 28.17 -3.59
CA SER A 118 -26.28 26.86 -3.54
C SER A 118 -24.81 26.92 -3.90
N GLY A 119 -24.02 26.09 -3.23
CA GLY A 119 -22.65 25.78 -3.60
C GLY A 119 -22.53 24.29 -3.90
N THR A 120 -21.70 23.93 -4.87
CA THR A 120 -21.53 22.54 -5.30
C THR A 120 -20.07 22.12 -5.33
N THR A 121 -19.80 20.85 -5.06
CA THR A 121 -18.50 20.20 -5.28
C THR A 121 -18.71 18.79 -5.83
N LYS A 122 -17.69 18.20 -6.45
CA LYS A 122 -17.72 16.79 -6.83
C LYS A 122 -17.23 15.89 -5.70
N LEU A 123 -17.83 14.72 -5.61
CA LEU A 123 -17.36 13.58 -4.82
C LEU A 123 -17.10 12.41 -5.78
N ASN A 124 -15.84 12.04 -5.99
CA ASN A 124 -15.48 10.87 -6.75
C ASN A 124 -15.42 9.65 -5.82
N ILE A 125 -16.03 8.55 -6.24
CA ILE A 125 -16.01 7.28 -5.54
C ILE A 125 -15.25 6.29 -6.39
N GLN A 126 -14.18 5.75 -5.82
CA GLN A 126 -13.31 4.81 -6.50
C GLN A 126 -13.45 3.41 -5.94
N GLY A 127 -13.17 2.43 -6.79
CA GLY A 127 -13.08 1.04 -6.37
C GLY A 127 -11.90 0.82 -5.41
N PRO A 128 -12.00 -0.17 -4.52
CA PRO A 128 -10.93 -0.47 -3.57
C PRO A 128 -9.66 -0.93 -4.29
N PHE A 129 -8.53 -0.85 -3.60
CA PHE A 129 -7.34 -1.58 -4.03
C PHE A 129 -7.55 -3.08 -3.84
N LEU A 130 -7.16 -3.87 -4.84
CA LEU A 130 -7.26 -5.34 -4.83
C LEU A 130 -5.91 -6.03 -4.82
N GLY A 131 -4.86 -5.37 -5.30
CA GLY A 131 -3.51 -5.93 -5.36
C GLY A 131 -2.46 -4.88 -5.06
N ILE A 132 -1.36 -5.32 -4.49
CA ILE A 132 -0.18 -4.52 -4.18
C ILE A 132 1.07 -5.34 -4.47
N SER A 133 2.11 -4.67 -4.95
CA SER A 133 3.43 -5.25 -5.11
C SER A 133 4.49 -4.18 -4.90
N THR A 134 5.52 -4.52 -4.13
CA THR A 134 6.57 -3.61 -3.70
C THR A 134 7.92 -4.15 -4.16
N GLY A 135 8.67 -3.35 -4.92
CA GLY A 135 9.99 -3.71 -5.41
C GLY A 135 11.12 -3.23 -4.50
N GLY A 136 12.28 -2.92 -5.09
CA GLY A 136 13.44 -2.41 -4.35
C GLY A 136 13.16 -1.04 -3.72
N SER A 137 12.77 -0.08 -4.56
CA SER A 137 12.42 1.29 -4.16
C SER A 137 11.22 1.83 -4.94
N HIS A 138 10.31 0.95 -5.37
CA HIS A 138 9.05 1.34 -6.01
C HIS A 138 7.88 0.50 -5.52
N SER A 139 6.68 1.01 -5.75
CA SER A 139 5.42 0.43 -5.33
C SER A 139 4.45 0.45 -6.50
N VAL A 140 3.68 -0.62 -6.63
CA VAL A 140 2.63 -0.78 -7.64
C VAL A 140 1.37 -1.27 -6.96
N ALA A 141 0.24 -0.63 -7.24
CA ALA A 141 -1.06 -0.98 -6.72
C ALA A 141 -2.05 -1.20 -7.86
N LEU A 142 -2.92 -2.19 -7.70
CA LEU A 142 -3.99 -2.56 -8.61
C LEU A 142 -5.34 -2.20 -7.97
N LYS A 143 -6.13 -1.37 -8.66
CA LYS A 143 -7.52 -1.08 -8.25
C LYS A 143 -8.50 -2.10 -8.82
N ALA A 144 -9.67 -2.20 -8.20
CA ALA A 144 -10.77 -3.05 -8.68
C ALA A 144 -11.26 -2.73 -10.09
N SER A 145 -11.04 -1.49 -10.56
CA SER A 145 -11.27 -1.07 -11.95
C SER A 145 -10.28 -1.66 -12.95
N GLY A 146 -9.29 -2.45 -12.49
CA GLY A 146 -8.24 -3.03 -13.32
C GLY A 146 -7.18 -2.02 -13.79
N THR A 147 -7.10 -0.84 -13.17
CA THR A 147 -6.04 0.17 -13.41
C THR A 147 -4.85 -0.04 -12.49
N LEU A 148 -3.64 0.23 -12.97
CA LEU A 148 -2.42 0.22 -12.16
C LEU A 148 -2.00 1.62 -11.75
N TRP A 149 -1.44 1.71 -10.55
CA TRP A 149 -0.92 2.94 -9.99
C TRP A 149 0.46 2.68 -9.40
N SER A 150 1.40 3.60 -9.52
CA SER A 150 2.77 3.40 -9.04
C SER A 150 3.43 4.65 -8.50
N ALA A 151 4.40 4.45 -7.60
CA ALA A 151 5.24 5.49 -7.01
C ALA A 151 6.63 4.94 -6.70
N GLY A 152 7.57 5.85 -6.43
CA GLY A 152 8.94 5.58 -6.05
C GLY A 152 9.95 5.90 -7.15
N LEU A 153 11.08 5.20 -7.07
CA LEU A 153 12.18 5.27 -8.03
C LEU A 153 11.72 4.85 -9.43
N ASN A 154 12.09 5.60 -10.46
CA ASN A 154 11.72 5.34 -11.86
C ASN A 154 12.87 5.49 -12.86
N ARG A 155 14.13 5.53 -12.41
CA ARG A 155 15.28 5.82 -13.31
C ARG A 155 15.46 4.82 -14.45
N SER A 156 14.87 3.62 -14.34
CA SER A 156 14.88 2.58 -15.37
C SER A 156 13.49 2.34 -15.97
N GLY A 157 12.52 3.19 -15.67
CA GLY A 157 11.15 3.06 -16.18
C GLY A 157 10.27 2.06 -15.44
N GLN A 158 10.68 1.59 -14.25
CA GLN A 158 9.96 0.56 -13.47
C GLN A 158 8.54 0.94 -13.04
N LEU A 159 8.18 2.23 -13.09
CA LEU A 159 6.82 2.71 -12.88
C LEU A 159 5.93 2.52 -14.11
N GLY A 160 6.49 2.40 -15.31
CA GLY A 160 5.72 2.09 -16.52
C GLY A 160 4.87 3.24 -17.07
N ASP A 161 5.07 4.45 -16.56
CA ASP A 161 4.30 5.65 -16.92
C ASP A 161 4.77 6.35 -18.21
N GLY A 162 5.65 5.70 -18.98
CA GLY A 162 6.27 6.25 -20.18
C GLY A 162 7.47 7.15 -19.91
N THR A 163 7.83 7.39 -18.64
CA THR A 163 8.93 8.27 -18.24
C THR A 163 10.02 7.51 -17.49
N ALA A 164 11.11 8.21 -17.17
CA ALA A 164 12.17 7.75 -16.28
C ALA A 164 12.27 8.65 -15.02
N THR A 165 11.15 9.27 -14.62
CA THR A 165 11.07 10.26 -13.54
C THR A 165 10.42 9.68 -12.31
N ASP A 166 11.10 9.81 -11.16
CA ASP A 166 10.59 9.35 -9.87
C ASP A 166 9.21 10.00 -9.57
N ARG A 167 8.32 9.24 -8.95
CA ARG A 167 6.97 9.72 -8.56
C ARG A 167 6.83 9.62 -7.06
N TYR A 168 6.59 10.74 -6.39
CA TYR A 168 6.44 10.75 -4.93
C TYR A 168 4.99 10.52 -4.50
N GLU A 169 4.03 10.73 -5.41
CA GLU A 169 2.62 10.40 -5.24
C GLU A 169 2.27 9.19 -6.09
N LEU A 170 1.41 8.32 -5.57
CA LEU A 170 0.92 7.18 -6.32
C LEU A 170 0.14 7.67 -7.54
N THR A 171 0.66 7.37 -8.74
CA THR A 171 0.20 7.93 -10.02
C THR A 171 -0.34 6.84 -10.93
N ASN A 172 -1.45 7.09 -11.62
CA ASN A 172 -2.05 6.14 -12.56
C ASN A 172 -1.10 5.83 -13.73
N ILE A 173 -1.01 4.56 -14.11
CA ILE A 173 -0.15 4.07 -15.19
C ILE A 173 -1.00 3.82 -16.44
N GLY A 174 -1.02 4.81 -17.34
CA GLY A 174 -1.73 4.73 -18.61
C GLY A 174 -3.26 4.62 -18.48
N THR A 175 -3.91 4.13 -19.53
CA THR A 175 -5.39 4.05 -19.64
C THR A 175 -5.94 2.63 -19.60
N VAL A 176 -5.08 1.62 -19.42
CA VAL A 176 -5.47 0.21 -19.44
C VAL A 176 -6.19 -0.16 -18.14
N THR A 177 -7.35 -0.79 -18.28
CA THR A 177 -8.26 -1.17 -17.19
C THR A 177 -8.44 -2.69 -17.05
N THR A 178 -7.58 -3.48 -17.69
CA THR A 178 -7.71 -4.95 -17.74
C THR A 178 -6.62 -5.66 -16.93
N TRP A 179 -5.90 -4.98 -16.05
CA TRP A 179 -4.86 -5.61 -15.22
C TRP A 179 -5.46 -6.48 -14.13
N THR A 180 -4.85 -7.64 -13.85
CA THR A 180 -5.37 -8.61 -12.87
C THR A 180 -4.32 -9.14 -11.91
N ASN A 181 -3.03 -9.08 -12.26
CA ASN A 181 -1.95 -9.55 -11.39
C ASN A 181 -0.70 -8.69 -11.58
N ILE A 182 0.09 -8.52 -10.52
CA ILE A 182 1.31 -7.71 -10.50
C ILE A 182 2.39 -8.38 -9.66
N ALA A 183 3.64 -8.26 -10.11
CA ALA A 183 4.84 -8.64 -9.37
C ALA A 183 5.94 -7.61 -9.65
N SER A 184 6.61 -7.15 -8.60
CA SER A 184 7.71 -6.18 -8.68
C SER A 184 9.02 -6.84 -8.28
N GLY A 185 10.03 -6.74 -9.14
CA GLY A 185 11.42 -7.06 -8.81
C GLY A 185 12.13 -5.86 -8.19
N GLU A 186 13.46 -5.86 -8.17
CA GLU A 186 14.22 -4.72 -7.62
C GLU A 186 14.00 -3.44 -8.43
N PHE A 187 14.10 -3.54 -9.76
CA PHE A 187 14.02 -2.42 -10.69
C PHE A 187 13.15 -2.71 -11.92
N HIS A 188 12.27 -3.71 -11.85
CA HIS A 188 11.33 -4.02 -12.92
C HIS A 188 9.97 -4.43 -12.37
N THR A 189 8.97 -4.36 -13.23
CA THR A 189 7.60 -4.74 -12.92
C THR A 189 7.07 -5.66 -13.99
N VAL A 190 6.28 -6.64 -13.55
CA VAL A 190 5.68 -7.69 -14.36
C VAL A 190 4.20 -7.72 -14.02
N ALA A 191 3.34 -7.82 -15.03
CA ALA A 191 1.89 -7.84 -14.82
C ALA A 191 1.17 -8.73 -15.82
N ILE A 192 -0.01 -9.21 -15.41
CA ILE A 192 -0.92 -10.00 -16.24
C ILE A 192 -2.20 -9.21 -16.46
N ARG A 193 -2.73 -9.28 -17.69
CA ARG A 193 -4.06 -8.77 -18.04
C ARG A 193 -5.13 -9.87 -17.97
N ALA A 194 -6.40 -9.47 -18.02
CA ALA A 194 -7.56 -10.38 -17.95
C ALA A 194 -7.58 -11.47 -19.03
N ASP A 195 -6.98 -11.20 -20.20
CA ASP A 195 -6.77 -12.18 -21.29
C ASP A 195 -5.60 -13.16 -21.02
N ALA A 196 -5.01 -13.09 -19.82
CA ALA A 196 -3.83 -13.83 -19.38
C ALA A 196 -2.54 -13.47 -20.14
N SER A 197 -2.49 -12.37 -20.87
CA SER A 197 -1.25 -11.88 -21.49
C SER A 197 -0.28 -11.30 -20.46
N LEU A 198 1.02 -11.56 -20.68
CA LEU A 198 2.12 -11.07 -19.85
C LEU A 198 2.67 -9.76 -20.39
N TRP A 199 2.95 -8.84 -19.48
CA TRP A 199 3.56 -7.54 -19.77
C TRP A 199 4.66 -7.22 -18.77
N THR A 200 5.74 -6.61 -19.24
CA THR A 200 6.91 -6.27 -18.42
C THR A 200 7.44 -4.89 -18.77
N TRP A 201 8.02 -4.20 -17.77
CA TRP A 201 8.69 -2.91 -17.94
C TRP A 201 9.70 -2.66 -16.82
N GLY A 202 10.57 -1.67 -17.00
CA GLY A 202 11.66 -1.33 -16.09
C GLY A 202 13.05 -1.69 -16.63
N PHE A 203 13.98 -1.94 -15.71
CA PHE A 203 15.36 -2.30 -15.97
C PHE A 203 15.48 -3.65 -16.67
N ASN A 204 16.33 -3.77 -17.70
CA ASN A 204 16.45 -4.97 -18.53
C ASN A 204 17.88 -5.41 -18.86
N GLN A 205 18.91 -4.87 -18.20
CA GLN A 205 20.30 -5.20 -18.57
C GLN A 205 20.70 -6.67 -18.29
N ASN A 206 19.83 -7.46 -17.65
CA ASN A 206 20.00 -8.90 -17.47
C ASN A 206 18.95 -9.74 -18.21
N GLY A 207 18.14 -9.14 -19.08
CA GLY A 207 17.06 -9.81 -19.80
C GLY A 207 15.83 -10.12 -18.96
N GLN A 208 15.68 -9.52 -17.77
CA GLN A 208 14.59 -9.80 -16.82
C GLN A 208 13.19 -9.40 -17.33
N LEU A 209 13.11 -8.60 -18.40
CA LEU A 209 11.84 -8.31 -19.07
C LEU A 209 11.44 -9.45 -20.02
N GLY A 210 12.38 -10.23 -20.55
CA GLY A 210 12.05 -11.40 -21.38
C GLY A 210 11.61 -11.04 -22.81
N ASP A 211 11.94 -9.83 -23.28
CA ASP A 211 11.52 -9.32 -24.59
C ASP A 211 12.52 -9.59 -25.71
N GLY A 212 13.50 -10.47 -25.49
CA GLY A 212 14.58 -10.76 -26.43
C GLY A 212 15.67 -9.68 -26.48
N SER A 213 15.64 -8.70 -25.57
CA SER A 213 16.59 -7.58 -25.54
C SER A 213 17.22 -7.38 -24.16
N PHE A 214 18.18 -6.45 -24.10
CA PHE A 214 18.75 -5.92 -22.85
C PHE A 214 18.35 -4.45 -22.60
N VAL A 215 17.29 -3.99 -23.26
CA VAL A 215 16.90 -2.57 -23.28
C VAL A 215 15.79 -2.30 -22.27
N ASP A 216 16.02 -1.33 -21.39
CA ASP A 216 15.03 -0.86 -20.42
C ASP A 216 13.74 -0.39 -21.12
N LYS A 217 12.59 -0.59 -20.47
CA LYS A 217 11.29 -0.16 -21.01
C LYS A 217 10.58 0.76 -20.01
N THR A 218 10.24 1.96 -20.45
CA THR A 218 9.47 2.91 -19.63
C THR A 218 7.96 2.69 -19.72
N SER A 219 7.49 1.76 -20.54
CA SER A 219 6.06 1.42 -20.68
C SER A 219 5.86 -0.09 -20.74
N PRO A 220 4.70 -0.59 -20.26
CA PRO A 220 4.37 -2.00 -20.34
C PRO A 220 4.53 -2.55 -21.76
N THR A 221 5.39 -3.56 -21.90
CA THR A 221 5.67 -4.25 -23.16
C THR A 221 5.16 -5.69 -23.09
N LYS A 222 4.39 -6.14 -24.08
CA LYS A 222 3.82 -7.49 -24.12
C LYS A 222 4.91 -8.53 -24.40
N ILE A 223 4.89 -9.64 -23.67
CA ILE A 223 5.87 -10.73 -23.80
C ILE A 223 5.22 -12.00 -24.32
N GLY A 224 5.60 -12.38 -25.55
CA GLY A 224 5.13 -13.59 -26.22
C GLY A 224 3.60 -13.68 -26.39
N SER A 225 3.11 -14.89 -26.63
CA SER A 225 1.70 -15.22 -26.87
C SER A 225 1.08 -16.17 -25.83
N GLY A 226 1.80 -16.52 -24.77
CA GLY A 226 1.35 -17.48 -23.76
C GLY A 226 0.25 -16.94 -22.83
N THR A 227 -0.49 -17.86 -22.20
CA THR A 227 -1.48 -17.55 -21.16
C THR A 227 -0.93 -17.84 -19.77
N TRP A 228 -0.73 -16.79 -18.98
CA TRP A 228 -0.07 -16.85 -17.67
C TRP A 228 -1.08 -16.92 -16.52
N ALA A 229 -0.72 -17.66 -15.47
CA ALA A 229 -1.53 -17.87 -14.27
C ALA A 229 -0.88 -17.28 -13.01
N SER A 230 0.44 -17.42 -12.89
CA SER A 230 1.22 -16.89 -11.76
C SER A 230 2.53 -16.29 -12.28
N ILE A 231 2.99 -15.23 -11.63
CA ILE A 231 4.24 -14.53 -11.93
C ILE A 231 4.93 -14.15 -10.62
N ALA A 232 6.26 -14.12 -10.64
CA ALA A 232 7.08 -13.58 -9.56
C ALA A 232 8.31 -12.91 -10.16
N ALA A 233 8.79 -11.85 -9.52
CA ALA A 233 9.96 -11.10 -9.95
C ALA A 233 10.95 -10.99 -8.79
N GLY A 234 12.17 -11.47 -9.00
CA GLY A 234 13.26 -11.34 -8.04
C GLY A 234 14.09 -10.08 -8.32
N LYS A 235 15.34 -10.06 -7.85
CA LYS A 235 16.23 -8.90 -8.06
C LYS A 235 16.43 -8.56 -9.53
N SER A 236 16.76 -9.59 -10.32
CA SER A 236 17.08 -9.44 -11.75
C SER A 236 16.63 -10.65 -12.57
N HIS A 237 15.64 -11.39 -12.08
CA HIS A 237 15.06 -12.54 -12.78
C HIS A 237 13.55 -12.54 -12.59
N THR A 238 12.86 -13.25 -13.47
CA THR A 238 11.41 -13.38 -13.46
C THR A 238 11.04 -14.85 -13.64
N LEU A 239 10.01 -15.27 -12.90
CA LEU A 239 9.43 -16.60 -12.96
C LEU A 239 7.97 -16.48 -13.37
N GLY A 240 7.45 -17.51 -14.02
CA GLY A 240 6.01 -17.60 -14.26
C GLY A 240 5.52 -19.02 -14.44
N VAL A 241 4.23 -19.19 -14.20
CA VAL A 241 3.48 -20.42 -14.45
C VAL A 241 2.41 -20.10 -15.46
N LYS A 242 2.34 -20.90 -16.54
CA LYS A 242 1.25 -20.80 -17.52
C LYS A 242 0.00 -21.52 -17.02
N LYS A 243 -1.16 -21.21 -17.61
CA LYS A 243 -2.45 -21.86 -17.26
C LYS A 243 -2.46 -23.38 -17.46
N ASP A 244 -1.56 -23.92 -18.28
CA ASP A 244 -1.36 -25.36 -18.45
C ASP A 244 -0.47 -26.01 -17.37
N GLY A 245 -0.07 -25.22 -16.35
CA GLY A 245 0.72 -25.65 -15.21
C GLY A 245 2.22 -25.83 -15.47
N THR A 246 2.73 -25.39 -16.63
CA THR A 246 4.17 -25.38 -16.94
C THR A 246 4.90 -24.23 -16.24
N LEU A 247 6.14 -24.47 -15.80
CA LEU A 247 7.03 -23.48 -15.17
C LEU A 247 7.97 -22.85 -16.21
N TRP A 248 8.17 -21.54 -16.10
CA TRP A 248 9.02 -20.75 -16.99
C TRP A 248 9.86 -19.75 -16.19
N ALA A 249 11.05 -19.42 -16.69
CA ALA A 249 11.94 -18.44 -16.07
C ALA A 249 12.74 -17.65 -17.12
N TRP A 250 13.15 -16.42 -16.78
CA TRP A 250 14.05 -15.58 -17.59
C TRP A 250 14.75 -14.53 -16.74
N GLY A 251 15.76 -13.87 -17.32
CA GLY A 251 16.63 -12.89 -16.68
C GLY A 251 17.97 -13.48 -16.25
N ARG A 252 18.54 -12.92 -15.16
CA ARG A 252 19.84 -13.29 -14.61
C ARG A 252 19.85 -14.72 -14.07
N ASN A 253 20.95 -15.47 -14.28
CA ASN A 253 21.08 -16.87 -13.87
C ASN A 253 22.43 -17.27 -13.25
N PHE A 254 23.30 -16.34 -12.86
CA PHE A 254 24.63 -16.70 -12.34
C PHE A 254 24.65 -17.61 -11.11
N ASN A 255 23.55 -17.70 -10.35
CA ASN A 255 23.40 -18.60 -9.20
C ASN A 255 22.48 -19.79 -9.49
N GLY A 256 22.04 -19.99 -10.73
CA GLY A 256 21.06 -21.01 -11.11
C GLY A 256 19.61 -20.63 -10.79
N GLN A 257 19.31 -19.35 -10.54
CA GLN A 257 17.96 -18.90 -10.14
C GLN A 257 16.88 -19.07 -11.21
N LEU A 258 17.24 -19.40 -12.45
CA LEU A 258 16.26 -19.79 -13.46
C LEU A 258 15.84 -21.25 -13.35
N GLY A 259 16.67 -22.10 -12.72
CA GLY A 259 16.35 -23.52 -12.51
C GLY A 259 16.47 -24.38 -13.77
N ASP A 260 17.11 -23.89 -14.82
CA ASP A 260 17.26 -24.57 -16.11
C ASP A 260 18.47 -25.52 -16.18
N GLY A 261 19.11 -25.79 -15.03
CA GLY A 261 20.33 -26.60 -14.95
C GLY A 261 21.59 -25.87 -15.40
N THR A 262 21.50 -24.60 -15.78
CA THR A 262 22.63 -23.79 -16.24
C THR A 262 22.88 -22.60 -15.31
N GLN A 263 23.91 -21.80 -15.63
CA GLN A 263 24.16 -20.49 -15.02
C GLN A 263 24.15 -19.37 -16.07
N ILE A 264 23.39 -19.58 -17.15
CA ILE A 264 23.36 -18.69 -18.32
C ILE A 264 22.08 -17.85 -18.26
N ASP A 265 22.24 -16.53 -18.40
CA ASP A 265 21.13 -15.58 -18.46
C ASP A 265 20.22 -15.88 -19.66
N ARG A 266 18.92 -15.63 -19.51
CA ARG A 266 17.92 -15.86 -20.57
C ARG A 266 17.18 -14.57 -20.85
N VAL A 267 17.28 -14.06 -22.07
CA VAL A 267 16.59 -12.83 -22.50
C VAL A 267 15.15 -13.05 -22.96
N GLU A 268 14.70 -14.30 -22.99
CA GLU A 268 13.34 -14.71 -23.31
C GLU A 268 12.89 -15.79 -22.31
N PRO A 269 11.57 -15.91 -22.03
CA PRO A 269 11.04 -16.99 -21.22
C PRO A 269 11.46 -18.37 -21.73
N VAL A 270 12.16 -19.14 -20.89
CA VAL A 270 12.48 -20.55 -21.13
C VAL A 270 11.66 -21.45 -20.22
N GLN A 271 11.15 -22.57 -20.76
CA GLN A 271 10.42 -23.55 -19.98
C GLN A 271 11.38 -24.36 -19.10
N ILE A 272 10.99 -24.60 -17.85
CA ILE A 272 11.78 -25.33 -16.86
C ILE A 272 11.17 -26.73 -16.68
N GLY A 273 11.84 -27.74 -17.25
CA GLY A 273 11.41 -29.13 -17.22
C GLY A 273 10.08 -29.38 -17.94
N THR A 274 9.48 -30.55 -17.70
CA THR A 274 8.26 -31.02 -18.39
C THR A 274 7.04 -31.15 -17.48
N VAL A 275 7.19 -30.87 -16.19
CA VAL A 275 6.11 -30.97 -15.19
C VAL A 275 5.06 -29.88 -15.41
N LYS A 276 3.79 -30.28 -15.33
CA LYS A 276 2.60 -29.45 -15.61
C LYS A 276 1.70 -29.22 -14.39
N THR A 277 2.21 -29.43 -13.19
CA THR A 277 1.43 -29.31 -11.94
C THR A 277 1.83 -28.10 -11.11
N TRP A 278 2.62 -27.18 -11.67
CA TRP A 278 2.99 -25.95 -10.97
C TRP A 278 1.79 -25.02 -10.83
N THR A 279 1.67 -24.35 -9.69
CA THR A 279 0.53 -23.47 -9.38
C THR A 279 0.95 -22.10 -8.89
N ALA A 280 2.13 -21.97 -8.29
CA ALA A 280 2.65 -20.71 -7.79
C ALA A 280 4.17 -20.66 -7.91
N VAL A 281 4.68 -19.45 -8.16
CA VAL A 281 6.11 -19.11 -8.11
C VAL A 281 6.33 -17.96 -7.13
N VAL A 282 7.50 -17.94 -6.51
CA VAL A 282 7.96 -16.89 -5.61
C VAL A 282 9.45 -16.68 -5.89
N ALA A 283 9.90 -15.43 -5.90
CA ALA A 283 11.28 -15.07 -6.16
C ALA A 283 11.84 -14.24 -5.01
N GLY A 284 13.00 -14.63 -4.49
CA GLY A 284 13.81 -13.75 -3.65
C GLY A 284 14.80 -12.95 -4.48
N ALA A 285 15.89 -12.46 -3.89
CA ALA A 285 16.86 -11.69 -4.66
C ALA A 285 17.51 -12.55 -5.76
N ASN A 286 18.07 -13.69 -5.37
CA ASN A 286 18.80 -14.59 -6.28
C ASN A 286 18.42 -16.06 -6.10
N HIS A 287 17.27 -16.34 -5.50
CA HIS A 287 16.72 -17.68 -5.35
C HIS A 287 15.24 -17.68 -5.69
N SER A 288 14.72 -18.88 -5.89
CA SER A 288 13.38 -19.10 -6.39
C SER A 288 12.73 -20.24 -5.65
N LEU A 289 11.43 -20.12 -5.45
CA LEU A 289 10.58 -21.17 -4.91
C LEU A 289 9.39 -21.37 -5.84
N ALA A 290 8.85 -22.57 -5.87
CA ALA A 290 7.57 -22.84 -6.50
C ALA A 290 6.80 -23.91 -5.74
N ARG A 291 5.49 -23.89 -5.95
CA ARG A 291 4.56 -24.85 -5.36
C ARG A 291 3.76 -25.58 -6.44
N ARG A 292 3.56 -26.88 -6.26
CA ARG A 292 2.70 -27.70 -7.11
C ARG A 292 1.28 -27.83 -6.55
N SER A 293 0.37 -28.36 -7.34
CA SER A 293 -1.05 -28.55 -6.98
C SER A 293 -1.27 -29.51 -5.81
N ASP A 294 -0.33 -30.41 -5.54
CA ASP A 294 -0.30 -31.30 -4.37
C ASP A 294 0.19 -30.62 -3.09
N GLY A 295 0.56 -29.33 -3.17
CA GLY A 295 1.12 -28.55 -2.06
C GLY A 295 2.60 -28.82 -1.77
N SER A 296 3.29 -29.66 -2.55
CA SER A 296 4.75 -29.79 -2.48
C SER A 296 5.42 -28.49 -2.92
N ILE A 297 6.54 -28.16 -2.28
CA ILE A 297 7.32 -26.97 -2.58
C ILE A 297 8.73 -27.35 -3.03
N TRP A 298 9.30 -26.51 -3.88
CA TRP A 298 10.57 -26.73 -4.55
C TRP A 298 11.38 -25.45 -4.50
N GLY A 299 12.70 -25.55 -4.29
CA GLY A 299 13.61 -24.41 -4.22
C GLY A 299 14.82 -24.58 -5.13
N TRP A 300 15.32 -23.47 -5.66
CA TRP A 300 16.55 -23.40 -6.47
C TRP A 300 17.16 -22.00 -6.48
N GLY A 301 18.35 -21.86 -7.06
CA GLY A 301 19.16 -20.64 -7.12
C GLY A 301 20.22 -20.54 -6.02
N SER A 302 20.52 -19.31 -5.63
CA SER A 302 21.50 -19.00 -4.58
C SER A 302 21.10 -19.66 -3.26
N ASN A 303 22.04 -20.33 -2.59
CA ASN A 303 21.74 -21.05 -1.34
C ASN A 303 22.83 -20.93 -0.25
N SER A 304 23.69 -19.91 -0.32
CA SER A 304 24.76 -19.70 0.66
C SER A 304 24.28 -19.58 2.11
N ASN A 305 23.03 -19.17 2.31
CA ASN A 305 22.39 -19.01 3.61
C ASN A 305 21.28 -20.06 3.85
N GLY A 306 21.13 -21.04 2.95
CA GLY A 306 20.04 -22.01 3.02
C GLY A 306 18.69 -21.51 2.52
N GLN A 307 18.62 -20.38 1.82
CA GLN A 307 17.37 -19.72 1.42
C GLN A 307 16.50 -20.54 0.44
N THR A 308 17.06 -21.54 -0.23
CA THR A 308 16.27 -22.51 -1.02
C THR A 308 15.60 -23.56 -0.15
N GLY A 309 16.11 -23.81 1.06
CA GLY A 309 15.55 -24.78 2.01
C GLY A 309 15.90 -26.24 1.71
N THR A 310 16.78 -26.51 0.75
CA THR A 310 17.09 -27.87 0.27
C THR A 310 18.22 -28.56 1.04
N GLY A 311 18.61 -28.05 2.21
CA GLY A 311 19.71 -28.57 3.01
C GLY A 311 21.05 -27.88 2.73
N PRO A 312 22.06 -28.53 2.13
CA PRO A 312 23.43 -28.00 2.07
C PRO A 312 23.52 -26.58 1.52
N ALA A 313 24.39 -25.74 2.08
CA ALA A 313 24.58 -24.33 1.70
C ALA A 313 25.33 -24.15 0.36
N ILE A 314 24.79 -24.74 -0.71
CA ILE A 314 25.35 -24.79 -2.06
C ILE A 314 24.25 -24.43 -3.05
N ASN A 315 24.57 -23.59 -4.03
CA ASN A 315 23.63 -23.19 -5.07
C ASN A 315 22.98 -24.40 -5.76
N VAL A 316 21.70 -24.27 -6.05
CA VAL A 316 20.85 -25.33 -6.58
C VAL A 316 20.42 -24.96 -7.99
N LEU A 317 20.91 -25.67 -9.01
CA LEU A 317 20.70 -25.26 -10.42
C LEU A 317 19.39 -25.75 -11.03
N ASN A 318 18.68 -26.67 -10.37
CA ASN A 318 17.43 -27.25 -10.82
C ASN A 318 16.41 -27.23 -9.68
N PRO A 319 15.10 -27.03 -9.93
CA PRO A 319 14.08 -27.17 -8.91
C PRO A 319 14.28 -28.45 -8.10
N THR A 320 14.49 -28.30 -6.79
CA THR A 320 14.70 -29.42 -5.86
C THR A 320 13.63 -29.39 -4.77
N GLN A 321 13.00 -30.53 -4.50
CA GLN A 321 11.89 -30.62 -3.55
C GLN A 321 12.36 -30.35 -2.11
N ILE A 322 11.59 -29.59 -1.35
CA ILE A 322 11.87 -29.27 0.05
C ILE A 322 10.93 -30.10 0.94
N GLY A 323 11.45 -31.22 1.44
CA GLY A 323 10.71 -32.13 2.31
C GLY A 323 9.43 -32.71 1.67
N THR A 324 8.53 -33.21 2.52
CA THR A 324 7.31 -33.92 2.10
C THR A 324 6.01 -33.31 2.65
N ALA A 325 6.12 -32.18 3.37
CA ALA A 325 4.96 -31.48 3.91
C ALA A 325 4.14 -30.78 2.81
N THR A 326 2.89 -30.47 3.14
CA THR A 326 1.94 -29.76 2.26
C THR A 326 1.84 -28.30 2.65
N TRP A 327 2.02 -27.40 1.68
CA TRP A 327 2.12 -25.96 1.92
C TRP A 327 0.99 -25.20 1.21
N ILE A 328 0.54 -24.11 1.82
CA ILE A 328 -0.56 -23.27 1.29
C ILE A 328 -0.14 -21.84 1.01
N TYR A 329 1.05 -21.41 1.46
CA TYR A 329 1.58 -20.09 1.16
C TYR A 329 3.11 -20.09 1.16
N LEU A 330 3.72 -19.26 0.31
CA LEU A 330 5.17 -19.02 0.25
C LEU A 330 5.43 -17.52 0.10
N ALA A 331 6.52 -17.04 0.68
CA ALA A 331 7.09 -15.72 0.43
C ALA A 331 8.61 -15.81 0.49
N ALA A 332 9.31 -14.91 -0.21
CA ALA A 332 10.77 -14.86 -0.20
C ALA A 332 11.22 -13.41 -0.04
N GLY A 333 12.20 -13.20 0.84
CA GLY A 333 12.92 -11.95 0.97
C GLY A 333 14.19 -11.97 0.14
N ALA A 334 15.15 -11.09 0.45
CA ALA A 334 16.40 -11.06 -0.30
C ALA A 334 17.20 -12.36 -0.16
N THR A 335 17.32 -12.88 1.07
CA THR A 335 18.15 -14.06 1.40
C THR A 335 17.48 -15.01 2.38
N HIS A 336 16.15 -14.92 2.52
CA HIS A 336 15.35 -15.82 3.35
C HIS A 336 14.01 -16.13 2.69
N SER A 337 13.35 -17.13 3.25
CA SER A 337 12.11 -17.69 2.74
C SER A 337 11.17 -17.98 3.90
N LEU A 338 9.88 -17.83 3.64
CA LEU A 338 8.79 -18.07 4.57
C LEU A 338 7.77 -19.01 3.92
N GLY A 339 7.13 -19.85 4.72
CA GLY A 339 6.06 -20.72 4.25
C GLY A 339 4.98 -20.92 5.30
N ILE A 340 3.73 -21.07 4.85
CA ILE A 340 2.63 -21.54 5.70
C ILE A 340 2.27 -22.95 5.26
N ARG A 341 2.33 -23.88 6.21
CA ARG A 341 1.92 -25.27 6.02
C ARG A 341 0.40 -25.38 6.04
N SER A 342 -0.18 -26.45 5.48
CA SER A 342 -1.63 -26.64 5.36
C SER A 342 -2.40 -26.66 6.69
N ASP A 343 -1.70 -26.88 7.81
CA ASP A 343 -2.24 -26.76 9.17
C ASP A 343 -2.19 -25.32 9.72
N GLY A 344 -1.78 -24.34 8.93
CA GLY A 344 -1.68 -22.92 9.29
C GLY A 344 -0.42 -22.56 10.10
N ALA A 345 0.50 -23.51 10.30
CA ALA A 345 1.78 -23.25 10.96
C ALA A 345 2.74 -22.44 10.07
N LEU A 346 3.42 -21.48 10.66
CA LEU A 346 4.45 -20.66 10.00
C LEU A 346 5.83 -21.32 10.09
N PHE A 347 6.56 -21.36 8.97
CA PHE A 347 7.96 -21.78 8.90
C PHE A 347 8.80 -20.71 8.20
N SER A 348 10.09 -20.70 8.52
CA SER A 348 11.09 -19.83 7.92
C SER A 348 12.43 -20.56 7.73
N TRP A 349 13.18 -20.16 6.71
CA TRP A 349 14.52 -20.66 6.41
C TRP A 349 15.35 -19.63 5.64
N GLY A 350 16.66 -19.81 5.57
CA GLY A 350 17.61 -18.85 5.00
C GLY A 350 18.38 -18.05 6.03
N ALA A 351 18.76 -16.83 5.67
CA ALA A 351 19.56 -15.93 6.50
C ALA A 351 18.82 -15.50 7.78
N ASN A 352 19.53 -15.38 8.91
CA ASN A 352 18.94 -14.96 10.20
C ASN A 352 19.74 -13.91 11.00
N ALA A 353 20.69 -13.23 10.34
CA ALA A 353 21.55 -12.25 11.02
C ALA A 353 20.79 -11.10 11.72
N ASP A 354 19.62 -10.73 11.20
CA ASP A 354 18.77 -9.65 11.73
C ASP A 354 17.51 -10.19 12.42
N GLY A 355 17.42 -11.51 12.62
CA GLY A 355 16.24 -12.15 13.19
C GLY A 355 15.05 -12.26 12.22
N GLN A 356 15.27 -12.09 10.90
CA GLN A 356 14.23 -12.13 9.87
C GLN A 356 13.49 -13.48 9.75
N LEU A 357 14.04 -14.54 10.36
CA LEU A 357 13.34 -15.82 10.48
C LEU A 357 12.34 -15.87 11.63
N GLY A 358 12.38 -14.94 12.58
CA GLY A 358 11.40 -14.86 13.69
C GLY A 358 11.61 -15.89 14.80
N ILE A 359 12.75 -16.58 14.80
CA ILE A 359 13.11 -17.66 15.74
C ILE A 359 14.18 -17.24 16.75
N GLY A 360 14.30 -15.93 17.00
CA GLY A 360 15.43 -15.34 17.74
C GLY A 360 16.62 -15.05 16.83
N LEU A 361 17.61 -14.34 17.37
CA LEU A 361 18.88 -14.08 16.68
C LEU A 361 19.72 -15.37 16.64
N GLY A 362 20.49 -15.56 15.58
CA GLY A 362 21.45 -16.67 15.51
C GLY A 362 21.75 -17.12 14.09
N SER A 363 22.13 -18.39 13.96
CA SER A 363 22.53 -18.99 12.70
C SER A 363 21.37 -19.10 11.71
N ASP A 364 21.75 -19.08 10.44
CA ASP A 364 20.90 -19.38 9.31
C ASP A 364 20.24 -20.76 9.43
N ARG A 365 19.10 -20.94 8.77
CA ARG A 365 18.39 -22.21 8.71
C ARG A 365 18.43 -22.77 7.31
N LEU A 366 19.07 -23.92 7.18
CA LEU A 366 19.26 -24.63 5.91
C LEU A 366 18.02 -25.38 5.42
N ASN A 367 17.04 -25.56 6.30
CA ASN A 367 15.78 -26.26 6.04
C ASN A 367 14.65 -25.50 6.74
N PRO A 368 13.38 -25.64 6.28
CA PRO A 368 12.23 -25.03 6.93
C PRO A 368 12.18 -25.31 8.43
N SER A 369 12.14 -24.26 9.24
CA SER A 369 12.06 -24.31 10.70
C SER A 369 10.81 -23.58 11.18
N GLN A 370 10.06 -24.18 12.11
CA GLN A 370 8.80 -23.61 12.57
C GLN A 370 9.03 -22.32 13.39
N VAL A 371 8.18 -21.32 13.17
CA VAL A 371 8.19 -20.05 13.91
C VAL A 371 7.09 -20.06 14.96
N GLY A 372 7.48 -20.19 16.23
CA GLY A 372 6.55 -20.33 17.34
C GLY A 372 5.68 -21.59 17.21
N THR A 373 4.54 -21.61 17.92
CA THR A 373 3.63 -22.77 17.98
C THR A 373 2.24 -22.50 17.39
N GLN A 374 2.00 -21.28 16.91
CA GLN A 374 0.69 -20.84 16.42
C GLN A 374 0.42 -21.36 15.00
N THR A 375 -0.85 -21.65 14.74
CA THR A 375 -1.34 -22.34 13.53
C THR A 375 -2.45 -21.58 12.81
N ASN A 376 -2.54 -20.26 13.02
CA ASN A 376 -3.60 -19.42 12.45
C ASN A 376 -3.06 -18.35 11.49
N TRP A 377 -1.88 -18.59 10.90
CA TRP A 377 -1.27 -17.73 9.89
C TRP A 377 -1.91 -17.96 8.52
N ILE A 378 -2.13 -16.89 7.76
CA ILE A 378 -2.85 -16.97 6.47
C ILE A 378 -2.15 -16.26 5.30
N SER A 379 -1.22 -15.35 5.56
CA SER A 379 -0.51 -14.61 4.51
C SER A 379 0.89 -14.23 4.98
N LEU A 380 1.82 -14.14 4.03
CA LEU A 380 3.22 -13.77 4.26
C LEU A 380 3.68 -12.74 3.26
N ALA A 381 4.60 -11.87 3.70
CA ALA A 381 5.45 -11.06 2.83
C ALA A 381 6.84 -10.98 3.45
N ALA A 382 7.87 -10.84 2.63
CA ALA A 382 9.25 -10.78 3.09
C ALA A 382 10.00 -9.71 2.31
N GLY A 383 10.66 -8.81 3.03
CA GLY A 383 11.50 -7.78 2.44
C GLY A 383 12.97 -8.17 2.42
N SER A 384 13.87 -7.20 2.41
CA SER A 384 15.31 -7.49 2.33
C SER A 384 15.80 -8.28 3.56
N ARG A 385 15.45 -7.81 4.76
CA ARG A 385 15.88 -8.37 6.05
C ARG A 385 14.76 -8.33 7.10
N HIS A 386 13.51 -8.26 6.66
CA HIS A 386 12.33 -8.25 7.52
C HIS A 386 11.22 -9.11 6.92
N SER A 387 10.25 -9.43 7.76
CA SER A 387 9.16 -10.34 7.44
C SER A 387 7.85 -9.78 8.01
N LEU A 388 6.78 -10.01 7.27
CA LEU A 388 5.41 -9.68 7.64
C LEU A 388 4.53 -10.93 7.56
N ALA A 389 3.54 -11.02 8.43
CA ALA A 389 2.53 -12.05 8.37
C ALA A 389 1.16 -11.55 8.82
N LEU A 390 0.10 -12.14 8.24
CA LEU A 390 -1.26 -11.96 8.71
C LEU A 390 -1.77 -13.24 9.38
N LYS A 391 -2.56 -13.05 10.43
CA LYS A 391 -3.38 -14.10 11.03
C LYS A 391 -4.82 -14.05 10.54
N ASN A 392 -5.55 -15.15 10.73
CA ASN A 392 -6.95 -15.28 10.33
C ASN A 392 -7.91 -14.30 11.05
N ASP A 393 -7.49 -13.71 12.17
CA ASP A 393 -8.21 -12.65 12.88
C ASP A 393 -7.96 -11.25 12.29
N GLY A 394 -7.25 -11.15 11.17
CA GLY A 394 -6.91 -9.89 10.50
C GLY A 394 -5.81 -9.08 11.19
N SER A 395 -5.08 -9.64 12.16
CA SER A 395 -3.92 -8.98 12.76
C SER A 395 -2.67 -9.06 11.88
N LEU A 396 -1.92 -7.95 11.86
CA LEU A 396 -0.62 -7.83 11.20
C LEU A 396 0.51 -8.03 12.20
N TRP A 397 1.50 -8.82 11.80
CA TRP A 397 2.70 -9.09 12.57
C TRP A 397 3.95 -8.82 11.73
N SER A 398 5.01 -8.36 12.36
CA SER A 398 6.29 -8.05 11.71
C SER A 398 7.48 -8.48 12.56
N TRP A 399 8.62 -8.76 11.94
CA TRP A 399 9.90 -9.02 12.62
C TRP A 399 11.08 -8.87 11.65
N GLY A 400 12.29 -8.85 12.20
CA GLY A 400 13.56 -8.66 11.50
C GLY A 400 14.14 -7.24 11.69
N ALA A 401 14.88 -6.78 10.69
CA ALA A 401 15.49 -5.45 10.66
C ALA A 401 14.44 -4.32 10.66
N ASN A 402 14.71 -3.25 11.41
CA ASN A 402 13.81 -2.10 11.52
C ASN A 402 14.47 -0.71 11.39
N SER A 403 15.71 -0.61 10.90
CA SER A 403 16.44 0.67 10.86
C SER A 403 15.74 1.75 10.04
N GLU A 404 14.87 1.36 9.09
CA GLU A 404 14.09 2.28 8.25
C GLU A 404 12.59 2.25 8.62
N GLY A 405 12.22 1.76 9.81
CA GLY A 405 10.83 1.65 10.21
C GLY A 405 10.04 0.55 9.48
N GLN A 406 10.72 -0.44 8.89
CA GLN A 406 10.10 -1.53 8.12
C GLN A 406 9.05 -2.33 8.92
N LEU A 407 9.17 -2.36 10.24
CA LEU A 407 8.27 -3.14 11.10
C LEU A 407 6.97 -2.41 11.40
N GLY A 408 6.90 -1.09 11.23
CA GLY A 408 5.68 -0.32 11.45
C GLY A 408 5.28 -0.18 12.93
N THR A 409 6.21 -0.38 13.86
CA THR A 409 5.95 -0.42 15.32
C THR A 409 6.04 0.94 16.01
N GLY A 410 6.15 2.04 15.26
CA GLY A 410 6.39 3.38 15.79
C GLY A 410 7.83 3.62 16.26
N SER A 411 8.75 2.72 15.93
CA SER A 411 10.17 2.80 16.30
C SER A 411 11.06 2.29 15.16
N ASN A 412 12.37 2.45 15.33
CA ASN A 412 13.41 1.91 14.44
C ASN A 412 14.15 0.70 15.05
N ALA A 413 13.59 0.09 16.11
CA ALA A 413 14.20 -1.03 16.82
C ALA A 413 13.86 -2.36 16.15
N SER A 414 14.88 -3.15 15.80
CA SER A 414 14.71 -4.50 15.25
C SER A 414 14.16 -5.47 16.30
N THR A 415 13.46 -6.51 15.85
CA THR A 415 12.98 -7.61 16.71
C THR A 415 13.21 -8.94 16.03
N ALA A 416 13.69 -9.94 16.77
CA ALA A 416 13.98 -11.27 16.23
C ALA A 416 12.82 -12.27 16.40
N SER A 417 11.65 -11.79 16.84
CA SER A 417 10.45 -12.59 17.00
C SER A 417 9.23 -11.79 16.55
N PRO A 418 8.17 -12.45 16.02
CA PRO A 418 6.97 -11.76 15.56
C PRO A 418 6.38 -10.85 16.63
N ILE A 419 6.20 -9.57 16.29
CA ILE A 419 5.48 -8.58 17.10
C ILE A 419 4.25 -8.08 16.32
N MET A 420 3.14 -7.84 17.03
CA MET A 420 1.93 -7.30 16.41
C MET A 420 2.13 -5.82 16.05
N VAL A 421 1.68 -5.42 14.86
CA VAL A 421 1.76 -4.06 14.35
C VAL A 421 0.46 -3.32 14.67
N GLY A 422 0.51 -2.46 15.70
CA GLY A 422 -0.69 -1.82 16.26
C GLY A 422 -1.65 -2.84 16.87
N ASP A 423 -2.93 -2.46 17.00
CA ASP A 423 -4.02 -3.28 17.55
C ASP A 423 -5.08 -3.67 16.51
N GLY A 424 -4.94 -3.18 15.27
CA GLY A 424 -5.89 -3.40 14.18
C GLY A 424 -6.07 -4.88 13.80
N LYS A 425 -7.32 -5.25 13.51
CA LYS A 425 -7.77 -6.60 13.15
C LYS A 425 -8.47 -6.67 11.79
N ASN A 426 -8.15 -5.73 10.91
CA ASN A 426 -8.80 -5.57 9.61
C ASN A 426 -7.80 -5.53 8.46
N TRP A 427 -6.61 -6.10 8.63
CA TRP A 427 -5.64 -6.26 7.53
C TRP A 427 -6.03 -7.44 6.64
N LYS A 428 -5.90 -7.26 5.32
CA LYS A 428 -6.31 -8.25 4.31
C LYS A 428 -5.18 -8.69 3.40
N THR A 429 -4.34 -7.77 2.96
CA THR A 429 -3.24 -8.03 2.02
C THR A 429 -2.00 -7.29 2.46
N ILE A 430 -0.83 -7.90 2.30
CA ILE A 430 0.48 -7.34 2.64
C ILE A 430 1.46 -7.53 1.50
N SER A 431 2.37 -6.57 1.33
CA SER A 431 3.51 -6.64 0.43
C SER A 431 4.71 -5.96 1.09
N ALA A 432 5.88 -6.58 0.97
CA ALA A 432 7.13 -6.07 1.54
C ALA A 432 8.13 -5.86 0.40
N GLY A 433 8.61 -4.62 0.26
CA GLY A 433 9.72 -4.28 -0.62
C GLY A 433 11.03 -4.48 0.13
N TYR A 434 12.13 -3.93 -0.37
CA TYR A 434 13.40 -4.08 0.34
C TYR A 434 13.36 -3.47 1.74
N TYR A 435 12.79 -2.27 1.86
CA TYR A 435 12.80 -1.49 3.09
C TYR A 435 11.48 -0.75 3.37
N HIS A 436 10.42 -1.07 2.63
CA HIS A 436 9.11 -0.44 2.78
C HIS A 436 8.01 -1.47 2.58
N ASN A 437 6.79 -1.11 2.92
CA ASN A 437 5.66 -2.03 2.87
C ASN A 437 4.41 -1.32 2.37
N MET A 438 3.54 -2.12 1.78
CA MET A 438 2.15 -1.77 1.50
C MET A 438 1.24 -2.79 2.18
N ALA A 439 0.07 -2.35 2.62
CA ALA A 439 -0.99 -3.24 3.06
C ALA A 439 -2.36 -2.70 2.66
N ILE A 440 -3.30 -3.61 2.41
CA ILE A 440 -4.71 -3.30 2.17
C ILE A 440 -5.52 -3.78 3.36
N LYS A 441 -6.41 -2.92 3.86
CA LYS A 441 -7.41 -3.28 4.88
C LYS A 441 -8.66 -3.91 4.25
N THR A 442 -9.52 -4.51 5.05
CA THR A 442 -10.75 -5.19 4.57
C THR A 442 -11.73 -4.23 3.88
N ASP A 443 -11.68 -2.94 4.19
CA ASP A 443 -12.41 -1.85 3.53
C ASP A 443 -11.79 -1.45 2.17
N GLY A 444 -10.66 -2.04 1.79
CA GLY A 444 -9.93 -1.73 0.56
C GLY A 444 -9.01 -0.51 0.65
N GLY A 445 -8.88 0.10 1.83
CA GLY A 445 -7.97 1.21 2.09
C GLY A 445 -6.51 0.75 2.00
N LEU A 446 -5.67 1.57 1.35
CA LEU A 446 -4.25 1.31 1.16
C LEU A 446 -3.42 2.02 2.24
N TRP A 447 -2.49 1.28 2.83
CA TRP A 447 -1.61 1.73 3.89
C TRP A 447 -0.15 1.46 3.54
N VAL A 448 0.73 2.33 4.00
CA VAL A 448 2.17 2.31 3.66
C VAL A 448 3.01 2.66 4.89
N TRP A 449 4.22 2.08 4.97
CA TRP A 449 5.23 2.43 5.97
C TRP A 449 6.62 1.94 5.58
N GLY A 450 7.63 2.35 6.34
CA GLY A 450 9.05 2.06 6.11
C GLY A 450 9.77 3.20 5.39
N ARG A 451 10.88 2.87 4.72
CA ARG A 451 11.72 3.82 3.97
C ARG A 451 10.93 4.53 2.89
N ASN A 452 11.14 5.85 2.76
CA ASN A 452 10.48 6.67 1.74
C ASN A 452 11.43 7.60 0.96
N LEU A 453 12.74 7.36 0.97
CA LEU A 453 13.70 8.31 0.40
C LEU A 453 13.54 8.53 -1.11
N GLU A 454 12.91 7.60 -1.81
CA GLU A 454 12.62 7.65 -3.24
C GLU A 454 11.13 7.95 -3.53
N GLY A 455 10.31 8.19 -2.50
CA GLY A 455 8.86 8.38 -2.62
C GLY A 455 8.08 7.09 -2.82
N GLN A 456 8.69 5.93 -2.52
CA GLN A 456 8.09 4.61 -2.71
C GLN A 456 6.84 4.36 -1.87
N LEU A 457 6.57 5.18 -0.85
CA LEU A 457 5.31 5.12 -0.13
C LEU A 457 4.17 5.80 -0.89
N GLY A 458 4.45 6.64 -1.90
CA GLY A 458 3.42 7.26 -2.74
C GLY A 458 2.55 8.30 -2.02
N ASP A 459 3.00 8.83 -0.88
CA ASP A 459 2.28 9.76 -0.01
C ASP A 459 2.58 11.24 -0.31
N GLY A 460 3.26 11.52 -1.43
CA GLY A 460 3.71 12.85 -1.83
C GLY A 460 4.92 13.37 -1.05
N LYS A 461 5.49 12.54 -0.17
CA LYS A 461 6.62 12.91 0.70
C LYS A 461 7.81 12.01 0.43
N ARG A 462 8.91 12.31 1.13
CA ARG A 462 10.14 11.51 1.13
C ARG A 462 10.63 11.14 2.54
N SER A 463 9.76 11.30 3.53
CA SER A 463 10.04 10.99 4.93
C SER A 463 9.65 9.56 5.24
N THR A 464 10.56 8.82 5.88
CA THR A 464 10.29 7.48 6.43
C THR A 464 9.10 7.51 7.40
N LEU A 465 8.27 6.48 7.32
CA LEU A 465 7.14 6.28 8.24
C LEU A 465 7.41 5.08 9.14
N PHE A 466 7.50 5.30 10.45
CA PHE A 466 7.75 4.24 11.42
C PHE A 466 6.48 3.49 11.85
N SER A 467 5.31 3.95 11.41
CA SER A 467 4.00 3.31 11.66
C SER A 467 3.21 3.28 10.35
N PRO A 468 2.32 2.28 10.14
CA PRO A 468 1.38 2.29 9.04
C PRO A 468 0.58 3.59 8.98
N ALA A 469 0.58 4.24 7.82
CA ALA A 469 -0.27 5.38 7.53
C ALA A 469 -1.15 5.09 6.31
N ALA A 470 -2.38 5.56 6.34
CA ALA A 470 -3.28 5.48 5.20
C ALA A 470 -2.77 6.41 4.08
N LEU A 471 -2.74 5.92 2.85
CA LEU A 471 -2.68 6.80 1.69
C LEU A 471 -4.07 7.37 1.44
N PRO A 472 -4.26 8.70 1.52
CA PRO A 472 -5.54 9.30 1.21
C PRO A 472 -5.90 8.98 -0.25
N ASN A 473 -7.20 8.70 -0.47
CA ASN A 473 -7.71 8.20 -1.74
C ASN A 473 -7.22 9.06 -2.91
N LEU A 474 -6.46 8.42 -3.80
CA LEU A 474 -5.87 9.05 -4.96
C LEU A 474 -6.98 9.52 -5.91
N PRO A 475 -6.82 10.67 -6.58
CA PRO A 475 -7.84 11.32 -7.40
C PRO A 475 -8.52 10.41 -8.41
#